data_AF-A0A7D5ZHA1-F1
#
_entry.id   AF-A0A7D5ZHA1-F1
#
_cell.length_a   1.000
_cell.length_b   1.000
_cell.length_c   1.000
_cell.angle_alpha   90.00
_cell.angle_beta   90.00
_cell.angle_gamma   90.00
#
_symmetry.space_group_name_H-M   'P 1'
#
loop_
_entity.id
_entity.type
_entity.pdbx_description
1 polymer ?
#
loop_
_entity_poly.entity_id
_entity_poly.type
_entity_poly.pdbx_seq_one_letter_code
_entity_poly.pdbx_strand_id
1 'polypeptide(L)'
;MRKFPRADFECNLNDLMLCLFSETASDIALLCGVGIETVLHWRDGVEPVPYMAWQLIRFKTLGEVPNFCGVWSGWRFVENRLFPPMSAAKGAITDIECKHIHDYRIDRNLTSSQSELIDCLIRQRDFYKKQCGLEAKFGLMVTNLFG
;
A
#
# COMPACT_ATOMS: atom_id res chain seq x y z
N MET A 1 33.78 24.10 -16.59
CA MET A 1 32.54 24.19 -15.78
C MET A 1 31.96 22.79 -15.64
N ARG A 2 31.70 22.31 -14.42
CA ARG A 2 30.93 21.07 -14.22
C ARG A 2 29.55 21.31 -14.81
N LYS A 3 29.20 20.57 -15.87
CA LYS A 3 27.87 20.62 -16.43
C LYS A 3 27.00 19.67 -15.61
N PHE A 4 25.88 20.16 -15.14
CA PHE A 4 24.92 19.39 -14.36
C PHE A 4 23.76 18.97 -15.26
N PRO A 5 23.15 17.80 -15.01
CA PRO A 5 21.97 17.39 -15.76
C PRO A 5 20.83 18.40 -15.58
N ARG A 6 20.07 18.62 -16.65
CA ARG A 6 18.94 19.57 -16.68
C ARG A 6 17.65 18.87 -17.08
N ALA A 7 16.53 19.42 -16.63
CA ALA A 7 15.19 18.98 -16.98
C ALA A 7 14.28 20.20 -17.16
N ASP A 8 13.30 20.10 -18.06
CA ASP A 8 12.36 21.19 -18.37
C ASP A 8 11.09 21.16 -17.49
N PHE A 9 10.99 20.18 -16.59
CA PHE A 9 9.86 19.98 -15.67
C PHE A 9 10.30 20.17 -14.21
N GLU A 10 9.33 20.36 -13.32
CA GLU A 10 9.60 20.46 -11.88
C GLU A 10 10.14 19.14 -11.33
N CYS A 11 11.42 19.15 -10.94
CA CYS A 11 12.06 18.02 -10.28
C CYS A 11 13.10 18.49 -9.27
N ASN A 12 13.31 17.66 -8.24
CA ASN A 12 14.42 17.83 -7.32
C ASN A 12 15.74 17.47 -8.03
N LEU A 13 16.65 18.44 -8.13
CA LEU A 13 17.91 18.28 -8.85
C LEU A 13 18.82 17.21 -8.21
N ASN A 14 18.73 17.01 -6.90
CA ASN A 14 19.48 15.96 -6.21
C ASN A 14 19.01 14.57 -6.62
N ASP A 15 17.69 14.38 -6.76
CA ASP A 15 17.11 13.10 -7.22
C ASP A 15 17.48 12.87 -8.68
N LEU A 16 17.45 13.92 -9.51
CA LEU A 16 17.87 13.86 -10.91
C LEU A 16 19.32 13.38 -11.05
N MET A 17 20.24 13.96 -10.26
CA MET A 17 21.62 13.51 -10.23
C MET A 17 21.74 12.07 -9.74
N LEU A 18 21.08 11.74 -8.63
CA LEU A 18 21.17 10.40 -8.05
C LEU A 18 20.71 9.32 -9.04
N CYS A 19 19.58 9.50 -9.70
CA CYS A 19 19.07 8.53 -10.67
C CYS A 19 19.92 8.41 -11.94
N LEU A 20 20.48 9.52 -12.44
CA LEU A 20 21.32 9.48 -13.65
C LEU A 20 22.70 8.90 -13.39
N PHE A 21 23.25 9.06 -12.19
CA PHE A 21 24.60 8.61 -11.84
C PHE A 21 24.64 7.29 -11.05
N SER A 22 23.50 6.79 -10.54
CA SER A 22 23.45 5.51 -9.82
C SER A 22 23.80 4.31 -10.69
N GLU A 23 23.40 4.35 -11.97
CA GLU A 23 23.48 3.23 -12.91
C GLU A 23 24.48 3.52 -14.03
N THR A 24 24.88 2.49 -14.79
CA THR A 24 25.72 2.71 -15.97
C THR A 24 24.93 3.39 -17.10
N ALA A 25 25.60 4.17 -17.94
CA ALA A 25 24.93 4.85 -19.07
C ALA A 25 24.31 3.85 -20.06
N SER A 26 24.90 2.65 -20.18
CA SER A 26 24.39 1.55 -21.00
C SER A 26 23.05 1.03 -20.48
N ASP A 27 22.93 0.85 -19.16
CA ASP A 27 21.70 0.32 -18.55
C ASP A 27 20.54 1.32 -18.66
N ILE A 28 20.84 2.61 -18.54
CA ILE A 28 19.86 3.69 -18.70
C ILE A 28 19.42 3.81 -20.17
N ALA A 29 20.37 3.68 -21.11
CA ALA A 29 20.10 3.69 -22.54
C ALA A 29 19.16 2.54 -22.93
N LEU A 30 19.42 1.34 -22.42
CA LEU A 30 18.58 0.16 -22.63
C LEU A 30 17.19 0.34 -21.99
N LEU A 31 17.10 0.89 -20.78
CA LEU A 31 15.83 1.16 -20.10
C LEU A 31 14.94 2.14 -20.87
N CYS A 32 15.53 3.21 -21.41
CA CYS A 32 14.81 4.28 -22.08
C CYS A 32 14.66 4.05 -23.60
N GLY A 33 15.31 3.03 -24.16
CA GLY A 33 15.32 2.75 -25.60
C GLY A 33 16.04 3.83 -26.43
N VAL A 34 17.06 4.48 -25.85
CA VAL A 34 17.83 5.57 -26.49
C VAL A 34 19.29 5.17 -26.70
N GLY A 35 20.03 5.95 -27.50
CA GLY A 35 21.47 5.78 -27.66
C GLY A 35 22.24 6.16 -26.38
N ILE A 36 23.42 5.56 -26.19
CA ILE A 36 24.31 5.87 -25.05
C ILE A 36 24.75 7.34 -25.09
N GLU A 37 25.00 7.89 -26.28
CA GLU A 37 25.37 9.30 -26.47
C GLU A 37 24.30 10.25 -25.93
N THR A 38 23.02 9.95 -26.17
CA THR A 38 21.88 10.73 -25.64
C THR A 38 21.91 10.75 -24.11
N VAL A 39 22.20 9.62 -23.46
CA VAL A 39 22.31 9.55 -21.99
C VAL A 39 23.51 10.34 -21.47
N LEU A 40 24.64 10.34 -22.20
CA LEU A 40 25.79 11.17 -21.86
C LEU A 40 25.46 12.67 -22.01
N HIS A 41 24.73 13.05 -23.06
CA HIS A 41 24.23 14.42 -23.23
C HIS A 41 23.28 14.86 -22.13
N TRP A 42 22.46 13.95 -21.61
CA TRP A 42 21.63 14.19 -20.42
C TRP A 42 22.47 14.43 -19.17
N ARG A 43 23.48 13.60 -18.91
CA ARG A 43 24.40 13.76 -17.77
C ARG A 43 25.19 15.06 -17.83
N ASP A 44 25.65 15.42 -19.03
CA ASP A 44 26.38 16.65 -19.31
C ASP A 44 25.47 17.88 -19.43
N GLY A 45 24.15 17.73 -19.28
CA GLY A 45 23.18 18.83 -19.38
C GLY A 45 23.14 19.51 -20.76
N VAL A 46 23.67 18.87 -21.80
CA VAL A 46 23.61 19.36 -23.19
C VAL A 46 22.17 19.26 -23.68
N GLU A 47 21.50 18.15 -23.37
CA GLU A 47 20.08 17.94 -23.65
C GLU A 47 19.30 17.81 -22.33
N PRO A 48 18.08 18.37 -22.25
CA PRO A 48 17.23 18.15 -21.09
C PRO A 48 16.73 16.71 -21.07
N VAL A 49 16.66 16.11 -19.88
CA VAL A 49 16.06 14.79 -19.71
C VAL A 49 14.56 14.88 -20.01
N PRO A 50 14.01 14.03 -20.88
CA PRO A 50 12.57 13.97 -21.10
C PRO A 50 11.83 13.47 -19.85
N TYR A 51 10.62 14.00 -19.61
CA TYR A 51 9.81 13.62 -18.45
C TYR A 51 9.57 12.10 -18.33
N MET A 52 9.29 11.43 -19.45
CA MET A 52 9.05 9.98 -19.44
C MET A 52 10.31 9.18 -19.12
N ALA A 53 11.47 9.58 -19.66
CA ALA A 53 12.75 8.95 -19.35
C ALA A 53 13.07 9.13 -17.85
N TRP A 54 12.86 10.34 -17.32
CA TRP A 54 13.02 10.61 -15.90
C TRP A 54 12.17 9.70 -15.01
N GLN A 55 10.88 9.55 -15.31
CA GLN A 55 9.98 8.69 -14.53
C GLN A 55 10.41 7.22 -14.54
N LEU A 56 10.88 6.71 -15.69
CA LEU A 56 11.37 5.33 -15.80
C LEU A 56 12.67 5.11 -15.01
N ILE A 57 13.64 6.03 -15.14
CA ILE A 57 14.91 5.93 -14.39
C ILE A 57 14.62 6.03 -12.89
N ARG A 58 13.74 6.96 -12.48
CA ARG A 58 13.31 7.11 -11.09
C ARG A 58 12.64 5.85 -10.56
N PHE A 59 11.79 5.19 -11.34
CA PHE A 59 11.18 3.92 -10.97
C PHE A 59 12.23 2.81 -10.78
N LYS A 60 13.24 2.72 -11.66
CA LYS A 60 14.32 1.74 -11.52
C LYS A 60 15.20 2.01 -10.30
N THR A 61 15.62 3.25 -10.09
CA THR A 61 16.58 3.60 -9.03
C THR A 61 15.93 3.68 -7.65
N LEU A 62 14.78 4.35 -7.54
CA LEU A 62 14.12 4.60 -6.25
C LEU A 62 12.97 3.63 -5.98
N GLY A 63 12.58 2.81 -6.96
CA GLY A 63 11.40 1.94 -6.84
C GLY A 63 10.08 2.68 -6.87
N GLU A 64 10.07 4.00 -7.09
CA GLU A 64 8.87 4.83 -7.01
C GLU A 64 8.04 4.74 -8.28
N VAL A 65 6.80 4.31 -8.13
CA VAL A 65 5.87 4.16 -9.24
C VAL A 65 5.51 5.53 -9.82
N PRO A 66 5.64 5.70 -11.16
CA PRO A 66 5.37 6.96 -11.82
C PRO A 66 3.96 7.51 -11.59
N ASN A 67 3.85 8.84 -11.62
CA ASN A 67 2.58 9.55 -11.40
C ASN A 67 1.49 9.19 -12.44
N PHE A 68 1.88 8.75 -13.64
CA PHE A 68 0.92 8.36 -14.67
C PHE A 68 0.30 6.98 -14.45
N CYS A 69 0.76 6.19 -13.48
CA CYS A 69 0.21 4.87 -13.16
C CYS A 69 -1.07 4.92 -12.30
N GLY A 70 -1.75 6.07 -12.24
CA GLY A 70 -3.05 6.23 -11.60
C GLY A 70 -3.02 5.92 -10.11
N VAL A 71 -3.83 4.94 -9.67
CA VAL A 71 -3.97 4.54 -8.26
C VAL A 71 -2.65 4.05 -7.65
N TRP A 72 -1.71 3.62 -8.50
CA TRP A 72 -0.38 3.19 -8.08
C TRP A 72 0.63 4.34 -7.97
N SER A 73 0.26 5.57 -8.29
CA SER A 73 1.17 6.71 -8.18
C SER A 73 1.72 6.85 -6.77
N GLY A 74 3.04 6.98 -6.65
CA GLY A 74 3.70 7.20 -5.35
C GLY A 74 3.88 5.94 -4.49
N TRP A 75 3.47 4.76 -4.98
CA TRP A 75 3.87 3.51 -4.36
C TRP A 75 5.38 3.28 -4.56
N ARG A 76 6.02 2.56 -3.64
CA ARG A 76 7.46 2.23 -3.76
C ARG A 76 7.71 0.73 -3.70
N PHE A 77 8.58 0.23 -4.57
CA PHE A 77 9.07 -1.14 -4.55
C PHE A 77 10.52 -1.13 -4.05
N VAL A 78 10.73 -1.57 -2.80
CA VAL A 78 12.07 -1.64 -2.20
C VAL A 78 12.25 -3.04 -1.61
N GLU A 79 13.33 -3.72 -1.98
CA GLU A 79 13.73 -5.02 -1.39
C GLU A 79 12.60 -6.06 -1.30
N ASN A 80 11.85 -6.24 -2.40
CA ASN A 80 10.72 -7.17 -2.49
C ASN A 80 9.52 -6.84 -1.57
N ARG A 81 9.42 -5.57 -1.16
CA ARG A 81 8.28 -5.03 -0.41
C ARG A 81 7.66 -3.87 -1.15
N LEU A 82 6.34 -3.80 -1.05
CA LEU A 82 5.51 -2.78 -1.65
C LEU A 82 5.04 -1.81 -0.58
N PHE A 83 5.47 -0.55 -0.69
CA PHE A 83 5.16 0.51 0.26
C PHE A 83 4.05 1.41 -0.29
N PRO A 84 2.95 1.62 0.47
CA PRO A 84 1.94 2.60 0.11
C PRO A 84 2.49 4.03 0.17
N PRO A 85 1.94 4.97 -0.62
CA PRO A 85 2.25 6.38 -0.49
C PRO A 85 1.90 6.84 0.93
N MET A 86 2.82 7.56 1.59
CA MET A 86 2.67 8.10 2.96
C MET A 86 2.66 7.08 4.11
N SER A 87 2.79 5.77 3.85
CA SER A 87 2.81 4.76 4.92
C SER A 87 4.20 4.61 5.54
N ALA A 88 4.24 4.46 6.87
CA ALA A 88 5.43 4.02 7.57
C ALA A 88 5.84 2.60 7.13
N ALA A 89 7.11 2.23 7.35
CA ALA A 89 7.68 0.95 6.93
C ALA A 89 6.96 -0.30 7.46
N LYS A 90 6.12 -0.15 8.51
CA LYS A 90 5.30 -1.22 9.09
C LYS A 90 4.10 -1.62 8.22
N GLY A 91 3.69 -0.80 7.26
CA GLY A 91 2.58 -1.09 6.33
C GLY A 91 3.05 -1.64 4.98
N ALA A 92 4.31 -2.05 4.87
CA ALA A 92 4.86 -2.56 3.63
C ALA A 92 4.39 -4.00 3.39
N ILE A 93 3.79 -4.24 2.22
CA ILE A 93 3.27 -5.55 1.83
C ILE A 93 4.41 -6.36 1.23
N THR A 94 4.63 -7.56 1.73
CA THR A 94 5.66 -8.48 1.23
C THR A 94 5.10 -9.32 0.07
N ASP A 95 5.94 -9.76 -0.87
CA ASP A 95 5.52 -10.66 -1.96
C ASP A 95 4.78 -11.92 -1.48
N ILE A 96 5.18 -12.47 -0.33
CA ILE A 96 4.50 -13.62 0.28
C ILE A 96 3.07 -13.26 0.67
N GLU A 97 2.85 -12.09 1.28
CA GLU A 97 1.52 -11.63 1.67
C GLU A 97 0.64 -11.37 0.44
N CYS A 98 1.23 -10.88 -0.66
CA CYS A 98 0.52 -10.73 -1.93
C CYS A 98 -0.04 -12.07 -2.45
N LYS A 99 0.70 -13.17 -2.28
CA LYS A 99 0.24 -14.52 -2.68
C LYS A 99 -0.93 -15.02 -1.84
N HIS A 100 -1.00 -14.59 -0.57
CA HIS A 100 -2.05 -14.98 0.37
C HIS A 100 -3.23 -14.00 0.42
N ILE A 101 -3.35 -13.05 -0.53
CA ILE A 101 -4.47 -12.10 -0.58
C ILE A 101 -5.83 -12.80 -0.59
N HIS A 102 -5.95 -13.95 -1.26
CA HIS A 102 -7.22 -14.68 -1.29
C HIS A 102 -7.58 -15.23 0.08
N ASP A 103 -6.63 -15.88 0.75
CA ASP A 103 -6.79 -16.44 2.09
C ASP A 103 -7.17 -15.35 3.10
N TYR A 104 -6.48 -14.19 3.06
CA TYR A 104 -6.81 -13.06 3.92
C TYR A 104 -8.22 -12.52 3.72
N ARG A 105 -8.76 -12.58 2.49
CA ARG A 105 -10.15 -12.18 2.23
C ARG A 105 -11.14 -13.18 2.83
N ILE A 106 -10.85 -14.47 2.74
CA ILE A 106 -11.67 -15.52 3.35
C ILE A 106 -11.64 -15.36 4.88
N ASP A 107 -10.46 -15.24 5.47
CA ASP A 107 -10.28 -15.10 6.92
C ASP A 107 -10.98 -13.84 7.44
N ARG A 108 -10.87 -12.72 6.72
CA ARG A 108 -11.57 -11.48 7.07
C ARG A 108 -13.09 -11.67 7.07
N ASN A 109 -13.62 -12.33 6.05
CA ASN A 109 -15.06 -12.60 5.96
C ASN A 109 -15.52 -13.52 7.08
N LEU A 110 -14.76 -14.59 7.36
CA LEU A 110 -15.05 -15.52 8.45
C LEU A 110 -15.03 -14.81 9.80
N THR A 111 -14.03 -13.97 10.05
CA THR A 111 -13.91 -13.19 11.28
C THR A 111 -15.08 -12.22 11.45
N SER A 112 -15.51 -11.57 10.36
CA SER A 112 -16.69 -10.70 10.37
C SER A 112 -17.95 -11.48 10.73
N SER A 113 -18.21 -12.60 10.06
CA SER A 113 -19.37 -13.46 10.34
C SER A 113 -19.37 -14.02 11.77
N GLN A 114 -18.19 -14.39 12.28
CA GLN A 114 -18.05 -14.85 13.67
C GLN A 114 -18.36 -13.73 14.67
N SER A 115 -17.92 -12.51 14.41
CA SER A 115 -18.22 -11.35 15.25
C SER A 115 -19.73 -11.09 15.31
N GLU A 116 -20.41 -11.12 14.17
CA GLU A 116 -21.87 -10.94 14.10
C GLU A 116 -22.63 -12.03 14.86
N LEU A 117 -22.16 -13.27 14.77
CA LEU A 117 -22.74 -14.40 15.49
C LEU A 117 -22.55 -14.27 17.01
N ILE A 118 -21.36 -13.86 17.46
CA ILE A 118 -21.07 -13.61 18.87
C ILE A 118 -22.02 -12.53 19.41
N ASP A 119 -22.20 -11.43 18.67
CA ASP A 119 -23.11 -10.36 19.07
C ASP A 119 -24.57 -10.86 19.19
N CYS A 120 -25.01 -11.71 18.26
CA CYS A 120 -26.33 -12.33 18.32
C CYS A 120 -26.48 -13.23 19.56
N LEU A 121 -25.50 -14.08 19.85
CA LEU A 121 -25.52 -14.97 21.01
C LEU A 121 -25.50 -14.20 22.33
N ILE A 122 -24.74 -13.11 22.41
CA ILE A 122 -24.73 -12.22 23.59
C ILE A 122 -26.13 -11.65 23.82
N ARG A 123 -26.79 -11.14 22.77
CA ARG A 123 -28.16 -10.61 22.88
C ARG A 123 -29.15 -11.70 23.33
N GLN A 124 -29.07 -12.91 22.76
CA GLN A 124 -29.94 -14.03 23.14
C GLN A 124 -29.73 -14.45 24.59
N ARG A 125 -28.47 -14.61 25.02
CA ARG A 125 -28.12 -14.92 26.42
C ARG A 125 -28.71 -13.89 27.38
N ASP A 126 -28.54 -12.61 27.07
CA ASP A 126 -29.01 -11.52 27.93
C ASP A 126 -30.53 -11.44 27.96
N PHE A 127 -31.20 -11.76 26.86
CA PHE A 127 -32.65 -11.93 26.80
C PHE A 127 -33.11 -13.08 27.72
N TYR A 128 -32.54 -14.28 27.59
CA TYR A 128 -32.93 -15.43 28.41
C TYR A 128 -32.68 -15.20 29.90
N LYS A 129 -31.55 -14.58 30.28
CA LYS A 129 -31.29 -14.21 31.68
C LYS A 129 -32.38 -13.30 32.25
N LYS A 130 -32.85 -12.32 31.47
CA LYS A 130 -33.95 -11.44 31.89
C LYS A 130 -35.26 -12.22 31.99
N GLN A 131 -35.56 -13.09 31.04
CA GLN A 131 -36.79 -13.90 31.03
C GLN A 131 -36.86 -14.83 32.24
N CYS A 132 -35.80 -15.59 32.55
CA CYS A 132 -35.76 -16.45 33.74
C CYS A 132 -35.98 -15.66 35.03
N GLY A 133 -35.41 -14.44 35.12
CA GLY A 133 -35.63 -13.55 36.26
C GLY A 133 -37.08 -13.06 36.39
N LEU A 134 -37.78 -12.85 35.27
CA LEU A 134 -39.20 -12.51 35.26
C LEU A 134 -40.07 -13.70 35.63
N GLU A 135 -39.83 -14.86 35.04
CA GLU A 135 -40.56 -16.10 35.31
C GLU A 135 -40.45 -16.51 36.79
N ALA A 136 -39.26 -16.40 37.39
CA ALA A 136 -39.07 -16.67 38.82
C ALA A 136 -39.90 -15.73 39.70
N LYS A 137 -39.99 -14.44 39.35
CA LYS A 137 -40.81 -13.46 40.07
C LYS A 137 -42.30 -13.75 39.93
N PHE A 138 -42.77 -14.06 38.73
CA PHE A 138 -44.18 -14.41 38.50
C PHE A 138 -44.55 -15.74 39.15
N GLY A 139 -43.67 -16.75 39.12
CA GLY A 139 -43.86 -18.02 39.81
C GLY A 139 -44.00 -17.84 41.32
N LEU A 140 -43.13 -17.05 41.95
CA LEU A 140 -43.25 -16.69 43.38
C LEU A 140 -44.59 -15.98 43.67
N MET A 141 -45.03 -15.09 42.79
CA MET A 141 -46.29 -14.37 42.96
C MET A 141 -47.52 -15.28 42.88
N VAL A 142 -47.54 -16.24 41.94
CA VAL A 142 -48.60 -17.24 41.84
C VAL A 142 -48.61 -18.16 43.07
N THR A 143 -47.43 -18.56 43.56
CA THR A 143 -47.32 -19.38 44.76
C THR A 143 -47.88 -18.64 45.99
N ASN A 144 -47.63 -17.34 46.12
CA ASN A 144 -48.19 -16.51 47.19
C ASN A 144 -49.70 -16.27 47.08
N LEU A 145 -50.31 -16.45 45.89
CA LEU A 145 -51.75 -16.26 45.68
C LEU A 145 -52.56 -17.55 45.89
N PHE A 146 -51.95 -18.71 45.67
CA PHE A 146 -52.64 -20.01 45.67
C PHE A 146 -52.07 -21.05 46.65
N GLY A 147 -50.97 -20.75 47.34
CA GLY A 147 -50.42 -21.56 48.44
C GLY A 147 -50.82 -21.00 49.80
#